data_AF-A0A1W9SVA8-F1
#
_entry.id   AF-A0A1W9SVA8-F1
#
_cell.length_a   1.000
_cell.length_b   1.000
_cell.length_c   1.000
_cell.angle_alpha   90.00
_cell.angle_beta   90.00
_cell.angle_gamma   90.00
#
_symmetry.space_group_name_H-M   'P 1'
#
loop_
_entity.id
_entity.type
_entity.pdbx_description
1 polymer ?
#
loop_
_entity_poly.entity_id
_entity_poly.type
_entity_poly.pdbx_seq_one_letter_code
_entity_poly.pdbx_strand_id
1 'polypeptide(L)'
;MQTPLGTNHAFQGWADQFLVTPSDGVVDLYGALGTTLWGVNLLGVYHQFDAAKGSADYGNEIDAQITKAFGEHYSLLAAYANYFANDFKTDTWKFWLQAAINF
;
A
#
# COMPACT_ATOMS: atom_id res chain seq x y z
N MET A 1 -20.93 3.51 8.07
CA MET A 1 -20.95 2.12 8.57
C MET A 1 -19.80 1.39 7.91
N GLN A 2 -18.82 0.92 8.69
CA GLN A 2 -17.62 0.24 8.21
C GLN A 2 -17.78 -1.25 8.52
N THR A 3 -17.68 -2.11 7.51
CA THR A 3 -17.75 -3.56 7.72
C THR A 3 -16.39 -4.06 8.23
N PRO A 4 -16.32 -4.91 9.27
CA PRO A 4 -15.06 -5.22 9.96
C PRO A 4 -14.08 -6.12 9.20
N LEU A 5 -14.42 -6.58 7.99
CA LEU A 5 -13.74 -7.70 7.32
C LEU A 5 -13.37 -7.43 5.86
N GLY A 6 -13.42 -6.18 5.41
CA GLY A 6 -12.86 -5.82 4.11
C GLY A 6 -11.37 -5.56 4.26
N THR A 7 -10.51 -6.38 3.64
CA THR A 7 -9.15 -6.00 3.28
C THR A 7 -9.22 -4.86 2.29
N ASN A 8 -9.50 -3.66 2.79
CA ASN A 8 -9.30 -2.43 2.06
C ASN A 8 -7.79 -2.21 2.07
N HIS A 9 -7.09 -2.73 1.06
CA HIS A 9 -6.06 -1.88 0.44
C HIS A 9 -6.83 -0.66 -0.11
N ALA A 10 -7.23 0.24 0.79
CA ALA A 10 -7.77 1.52 0.42
C ALA A 10 -6.72 2.16 -0.48
N PHE A 11 -7.15 2.94 -1.46
CA PHE A 11 -6.27 3.62 -2.41
C PHE A 11 -5.42 4.73 -1.74
N GLN A 12 -4.95 4.50 -0.51
CA GLN A 12 -4.32 5.42 0.44
C GLN A 12 -3.21 4.66 1.19
N GLY A 13 -2.33 4.01 0.43
CA GLY A 13 -1.23 3.20 0.96
C GLY A 13 -1.62 1.77 1.36
N TRP A 14 -0.61 0.92 1.52
CA TRP A 14 -0.74 -0.46 1.96
C TRP A 14 -0.49 -0.60 3.47
N ALA A 15 0.14 0.37 4.14
CA ALA A 15 0.43 0.37 5.57
C ALA A 15 -0.80 0.54 6.49
N ASP A 16 -2.01 0.60 5.91
CA ASP A 16 -3.30 0.64 6.62
C ASP A 16 -3.48 1.85 7.57
N GLN A 17 -2.77 2.95 7.31
CA GLN A 17 -2.87 4.16 8.14
C GLN A 17 -4.19 4.91 7.93
N PHE A 18 -4.79 4.83 6.74
CA PHE A 18 -6.00 5.58 6.40
C PHE A 18 -7.25 4.69 6.28
N LEU A 19 -7.26 3.52 6.94
CA LEU A 19 -8.46 2.66 7.03
C LEU A 19 -9.69 3.37 7.62
N VAL A 20 -9.47 4.43 8.40
CA VAL A 20 -10.50 5.36 8.86
C VAL A 20 -10.10 6.75 8.40
N THR A 21 -10.94 7.37 7.57
CA THR A 21 -10.68 8.72 7.05
C THR A 21 -10.63 9.73 8.19
N PRO A 22 -9.57 10.55 8.31
CA PRO A 22 -9.48 11.61 9.31
C PRO A 22 -10.61 12.63 9.18
N SER A 23 -10.96 13.32 10.26
CA SER A 23 -11.98 14.40 10.25
C SER A 23 -11.62 15.54 9.29
N ASP A 24 -10.33 15.79 9.13
CA ASP A 24 -9.79 16.83 8.25
C ASP A 24 -9.61 16.35 6.80
N GLY A 25 -10.02 15.10 6.52
CA GLY A 25 -9.84 14.43 5.23
C GLY A 25 -8.38 14.07 4.98
N VAL A 26 -8.11 13.43 3.84
CA VAL A 26 -6.77 13.06 3.39
C VAL A 26 -6.67 13.30 1.88
N VAL A 27 -5.55 13.91 1.48
CA VAL A 27 -5.10 14.01 0.10
C VAL A 27 -3.94 13.04 -0.04
N ASP A 28 -4.01 12.17 -1.05
CA ASP A 28 -2.95 11.23 -1.39
C ASP A 28 -2.39 11.60 -2.76
N LEU A 29 -1.14 12.06 -2.78
CA LEU A 29 -0.37 12.24 -4.00
C LEU A 29 0.58 11.05 -4.15
N TYR A 30 0.37 10.25 -5.19
CA TYR A 30 1.17 9.06 -5.40
C TYR A 30 1.74 8.93 -6.82
N GLY A 31 2.85 8.21 -6.90
CA GLY A 31 3.48 7.83 -8.15
C GLY A 31 3.83 6.34 -8.13
N ALA A 32 3.48 5.62 -9.19
CA ALA A 32 3.76 4.19 -9.33
C ALA A 32 4.76 3.94 -10.45
N LEU A 33 5.72 3.06 -10.20
CA LEU A 33 6.68 2.56 -11.18
C LEU A 33 6.61 1.03 -11.21
N GLY A 34 6.18 0.50 -12.35
CA GLY A 34 6.09 -0.93 -12.58
C GLY A 34 7.01 -1.39 -13.70
N THR A 35 7.65 -2.55 -13.52
CA THR A 35 8.39 -3.23 -14.59
C THR A 35 8.19 -4.73 -14.51
N THR A 36 8.39 -5.43 -15.63
CA THR A 36 8.39 -6.89 -15.66
C THR A 36 9.72 -7.36 -16.24
N LEU A 37 10.45 -8.14 -15.45
CA LEU A 37 11.77 -8.66 -15.78
C LEU A 37 11.79 -10.17 -15.58
N TRP A 38 12.06 -10.92 -16.63
CA TRP A 38 12.17 -12.39 -16.60
C TRP A 38 10.98 -13.10 -15.93
N GLY A 39 9.76 -12.64 -16.19
CA GLY A 39 8.53 -13.21 -15.62
C GLY A 39 8.29 -12.84 -14.15
N VAL A 40 9.09 -11.94 -13.59
CA VAL A 40 8.87 -11.32 -12.29
C VAL A 40 8.33 -9.91 -12.52
N ASN A 41 7.15 -9.63 -11.98
CA ASN A 41 6.57 -8.31 -11.94
C ASN A 41 7.04 -7.58 -10.68
N LEU A 42 7.53 -6.37 -10.86
CA LEU A 42 7.96 -5.47 -9.79
C LEU A 42 7.10 -4.21 -9.87
N LEU A 43 6.55 -3.79 -8.74
CA LEU A 43 5.78 -2.55 -8.61
C LEU A 43 6.30 -1.80 -7.39
N GLY A 44 6.74 -0.57 -7.57
CA GLY A 44 7.02 0.36 -6.49
C GLY A 44 5.99 1.49 -6.53
N VAL A 45 5.50 1.91 -5.38
CA VAL A 45 4.62 3.07 -5.26
C VAL A 45 5.15 3.96 -4.15
N TYR A 46 5.15 5.26 -4.39
CA TYR A 46 5.42 6.26 -3.38
C TYR A 46 4.17 7.08 -3.15
N HIS A 47 3.81 7.30 -1.89
CA HIS A 47 2.68 8.13 -1.48
C HIS A 47 3.16 9.28 -0.59
N GLN A 48 2.56 10.43 -0.78
CA GLN A 48 2.62 11.58 0.13
C GLN A 48 1.20 11.90 0.60
N PHE A 49 1.04 11.97 1.92
CA PHE A 49 -0.27 12.17 2.55
C PHE A 49 -0.34 13.52 3.24
N ASP A 50 -1.35 14.30 2.88
CA ASP A 50 -1.61 15.62 3.44
C ASP A 50 -3.06 15.73 3.94
N ALA A 51 -3.30 16.63 4.89
CA ALA A 51 -4.65 16.98 5.30
C ALA A 51 -5.42 17.71 4.17
N ALA A 52 -6.65 17.27 3.88
CA ALA A 52 -7.49 17.96 2.89
C ALA A 52 -7.99 19.32 3.40
N LYS A 53 -8.04 19.49 4.72
CA LYS A 53 -8.35 20.75 5.40
C LYS A 53 -7.25 21.07 6.39
N GLY A 54 -6.70 22.27 6.32
CA GLY A 54 -5.57 22.69 7.14
C GLY A 54 -4.23 22.57 6.41
N SER A 55 -3.14 22.47 7.16
CA SER A 55 -1.76 22.42 6.63
C SER A 55 -0.92 21.33 7.30
N ALA A 56 -1.58 20.29 7.82
CA ALA A 56 -0.90 19.16 8.44
C ALA A 56 -0.34 18.20 7.38
N ASP A 57 0.92 17.82 7.55
CA ASP A 57 1.60 16.78 6.77
C ASP A 57 1.42 15.46 7.52
N TYR A 58 0.66 14.53 6.95
CA TYR A 58 0.39 13.29 7.64
C TYR A 58 1.60 12.36 7.60
N GLY A 59 2.32 12.34 6.48
CA GLY A 59 3.51 11.55 6.31
C GLY A 59 3.70 11.06 4.88
N ASN A 60 4.63 10.14 4.72
CA ASN A 60 4.97 9.55 3.43
C ASN A 60 4.99 8.03 3.54
N GLU A 61 4.70 7.34 2.44
CA GLU A 61 4.72 5.88 2.40
C GLU A 61 5.43 5.36 1.16
N ILE A 62 6.19 4.29 1.37
CA ILE A 62 6.86 3.56 0.31
C ILE A 62 6.31 2.15 0.29
N ASP A 63 5.76 1.79 -0.86
CA ASP A 63 5.22 0.48 -1.15
C ASP A 63 6.05 -0.21 -2.23
N ALA A 64 6.26 -1.51 -2.05
CA ALA A 64 6.96 -2.36 -2.99
C ALA A 64 6.28 -3.72 -3.07
N GLN A 65 6.01 -4.20 -4.29
CA GLN A 65 5.44 -5.50 -4.57
C GLN A 65 6.27 -6.23 -5.61
N ILE A 66 6.42 -7.53 -5.37
CA ILE A 66 7.07 -8.48 -6.25
C ILE A 66 6.09 -9.63 -6.47
N THR A 67 5.73 -9.87 -7.72
CA THR A 67 4.86 -10.98 -8.09
C THR A 67 5.56 -11.88 -9.10
N LYS A 68 5.59 -13.17 -8.84
CA LYS A 68 6.16 -14.17 -9.74
C LYS A 68 5.17 -15.31 -9.96
N ALA A 69 4.75 -15.49 -11.21
CA ALA A 69 4.04 -16.69 -11.63
C ALA A 69 5.05 -17.79 -11.99
N PHE A 70 4.78 -19.03 -11.62
CA PHE A 70 5.57 -20.20 -12.00
C PHE A 70 4.66 -21.36 -12.39
N GLY A 71 4.90 -21.92 -13.57
CA GLY A 71 3.96 -22.86 -14.20
C GLY A 71 2.63 -22.19 -14.58
N GLU A 72 1.65 -22.99 -14.95
CA GLU A 72 0.30 -22.50 -15.31
C GLU A 72 -0.59 -22.27 -14.08
N HIS A 73 -0.20 -22.81 -12.92
CA HIS A 73 -1.08 -22.94 -11.77
C HIS A 73 -0.63 -22.19 -10.52
N TYR A 74 0.60 -21.67 -10.44
CA TYR A 74 1.11 -21.10 -9.20
C TYR A 74 1.55 -19.65 -9.36
N SER A 75 1.23 -18.83 -8.35
CA SER A 75 1.80 -17.49 -8.21
C SER A 75 2.22 -17.22 -6.77
N LEU A 76 3.30 -16.46 -6.63
CA LEU A 76 3.77 -15.91 -5.38
C LEU A 76 3.77 -14.39 -5.48
N LEU A 77 3.28 -13.73 -4.44
CA LEU A 77 3.29 -12.30 -4.27
C LEU A 77 3.92 -11.98 -2.92
N ALA A 78 4.90 -11.09 -2.93
CA ALA A 78 5.45 -10.46 -1.75
C ALA A 78 5.18 -8.96 -1.86
N ALA A 79 4.61 -8.36 -0.81
CA ALA A 79 4.40 -6.92 -0.73
C ALA A 79 4.99 -6.39 0.57
N TYR A 80 5.49 -5.17 0.51
CA TYR A 80 6.07 -4.43 1.61
C TYR A 80 5.53 -3.02 1.58
N ALA A 81 5.24 -2.47 2.75
CA ALA A 81 4.79 -1.10 2.94
C ALA A 81 5.54 -0.49 4.12
N ASN A 82 5.93 0.77 4.00
CA ASN A 82 6.57 1.50 5.09
C ASN A 82 6.11 2.95 5.11
N TYR A 83 5.35 3.28 6.15
CA TYR A 83 4.83 4.60 6.44
C TYR A 83 5.71 5.30 7.46
N PHE A 84 6.12 6.52 7.13
CA PHE A 84 6.85 7.43 7.98
C PHE A 84 5.90 8.55 8.42
N ALA A 85 5.62 8.60 9.71
CA ALA A 85 4.67 9.55 10.28
C ALA A 85 5.32 10.91 10.53
N ASN A 86 4.60 11.98 10.21
CA ASN A 86 4.94 13.35 10.60
C ASN A 86 3.97 13.83 11.70
N ASP A 87 2.84 14.43 11.31
CA ASP A 87 1.84 14.94 12.25
C ASP A 87 0.67 13.97 12.47
N PHE A 88 0.69 12.80 11.82
CA PHE A 88 -0.41 11.84 11.86
C PHE A 88 0.06 10.41 12.12
N LYS A 89 -0.47 9.82 13.20
CA LYS A 89 -0.18 8.46 13.68
C LYS A 89 1.30 8.22 13.98
N THR A 90 1.81 7.03 13.69
CA THR A 90 3.16 6.55 14.05
C THR A 90 3.75 5.75 12.91
N ASP A 91 5.08 5.71 12.83
CA ASP A 91 5.79 4.91 11.85
C ASP A 91 5.29 3.46 11.84
N THR A 92 4.96 2.96 10.66
CA THR A 92 4.37 1.63 10.51
C THR A 92 4.94 0.94 9.29
N TRP A 93 5.48 -0.26 9.50
CA TRP A 93 5.92 -1.13 8.42
C TRP A 93 5.04 -2.37 8.39
N LYS A 94 4.78 -2.87 7.18
CA LYS A 94 3.98 -4.08 6.95
C LYS A 94 4.59 -4.90 5.84
N PHE A 95 4.42 -6.21 5.95
CA PHE A 95 4.88 -7.16 4.95
C PHE A 95 3.83 -8.24 4.76
N TRP A 96 3.57 -8.59 3.51
CA TRP A 96 2.64 -9.64 3.12
C TRP A 96 3.32 -10.61 2.19
N LEU A 97 3.02 -11.89 2.39
CA LEU A 97 3.42 -12.96 1.50
C LEU A 97 2.17 -13.77 1.16
N GLN A 98 1.91 -13.94 -0.12
CA GLN A 98 0.77 -14.69 -0.64
C GLN A 98 1.27 -15.72 -1.64
N ALA A 99 0.71 -16.93 -1.55
CA ALA A 99 0.82 -17.96 -2.55
C ALA A 99 -0.59 -18.27 -3.06
N ALA A 100 -0.78 -18.30 -4.38
CA ALA A 100 -2.03 -18.72 -5.00
C ALA A 100 -1.82 -19.93 -5.89
N ILE A 101 -2.80 -20.82 -5.87
CA ILE A 101 -2.87 -22.02 -6.70
C ILE A 101 -4.19 -21.97 -7.46
N ASN A 102 -4.13 -21.94 -8.79
CA ASN A 102 -5.30 -21.94 -9.67
C ASN A 102 -5.38 -23.31 -10.36
N PHE A 103 -6.52 -24.00 -10.23
CA PHE A 103 -6.78 -25.32 -10.80
C PHE A 103 -7.59 -25.24 -12.09
#